data_AF-A0A479ZWT2-F1
#
_entry.id   AF-A0A479ZWT2-F1
#
_cell.length_a   1.000
_cell.length_b   1.000
_cell.length_c   1.000
_cell.angle_alpha   90.00
_cell.angle_beta   90.00
_cell.angle_gamma   90.00
#
_symmetry.space_group_name_H-M   'P 1'
#
loop_
_entity.id
_entity.type
_entity.pdbx_description
1 polymer ?
#
loop_
_entity_poly.entity_id
_entity_poly.type
_entity_poly.pdbx_seq_one_letter_code
_entity_poly.pdbx_strand_id
1 'polypeptide(L)'
;MVYSFTFPEEIIDSIQERIEVLERCLNDPNPQDEKMAEILELVNIQEISVIQLQEELLKLIEKFIRVRKISQVILEKSSNGEHPFNQLLLSIKQYFMMKEIIDSDSFLIINGESLKKMTIGFVEIYNQYKFQRETLDKVFLKLCESEIYIWIESLKHLLQSLIKACLRTNVFTEKEINAFNLGDITPQESEAMLISLASTKKWDYVYRKLA
;
A
#
# COMPACT_ATOMS: atom_id res chain seq x y z
N MET A 1 -23.87 46.56 15.81
CA MET A 1 -24.50 45.65 14.83
C MET A 1 -24.06 44.25 15.19
N VAL A 2 -24.96 43.45 15.75
CA VAL A 2 -24.70 42.04 16.03
C VAL A 2 -24.92 41.30 14.72
N TYR A 3 -23.86 40.82 14.09
CA TYR A 3 -23.99 39.92 12.94
C TYR A 3 -24.55 38.60 13.45
N SER A 4 -25.84 38.33 13.24
CA SER A 4 -26.36 36.98 13.40
C SER A 4 -25.91 36.17 12.18
N PHE A 5 -24.89 35.34 12.36
CA PHE A 5 -24.56 34.30 11.39
C PHE A 5 -25.62 33.20 11.53
N THR A 6 -26.66 33.26 10.73
CA THR A 6 -27.58 32.14 10.53
C THR A 6 -27.07 31.32 9.37
N PHE A 7 -26.85 30.02 9.59
CA PHE A 7 -26.51 29.09 8.52
C PHE A 7 -27.67 29.00 7.52
N PRO A 8 -27.38 28.81 6.21
CA PRO A 8 -28.39 28.43 5.23
C PRO A 8 -29.16 27.17 5.70
N GLU A 9 -30.45 27.12 5.40
CA GLU A 9 -31.36 26.04 5.82
C GLU A 9 -30.86 24.67 5.32
N GLU A 10 -30.31 24.63 4.11
CA GLU A 10 -29.65 23.45 3.52
C GLU A 10 -28.48 22.89 4.36
N ILE A 11 -27.73 23.78 5.03
CA ILE A 11 -26.63 23.37 5.93
C ILE A 11 -27.21 22.83 7.24
N ILE A 12 -28.27 23.45 7.75
CA ILE A 12 -28.95 23.03 8.98
C ILE A 12 -29.57 21.64 8.78
N ASP A 13 -30.29 21.45 7.68
CA ASP A 13 -30.93 20.17 7.32
C ASP A 13 -29.87 19.06 7.18
N SER A 14 -28.74 19.36 6.52
CA SER A 14 -27.64 18.40 6.38
C SER A 14 -27.01 18.01 7.72
N ILE A 15 -26.89 18.95 8.66
CA ILE A 15 -26.37 18.65 10.01
C ILE A 15 -27.38 17.82 10.80
N GLN A 16 -28.66 18.18 10.73
CA GLN A 16 -29.74 17.44 11.42
C GLN A 16 -29.82 16.00 10.93
N GLU A 17 -29.78 15.77 9.62
CA GLU A 17 -29.80 14.42 9.04
C GLU A 17 -28.62 13.56 9.54
N ARG A 18 -27.42 14.15 9.65
CA ARG A 18 -26.24 13.45 10.19
C ARG A 18 -26.39 13.12 11.68
N ILE A 19 -26.94 14.04 12.46
CA ILE A 19 -27.19 13.83 13.90
C ILE A 19 -28.21 12.71 14.09
N GLU A 20 -29.29 12.69 13.30
CA GLU A 20 -30.31 11.65 13.38
C GLU A 20 -29.74 10.25 13.09
N VAL A 21 -28.85 10.12 12.11
CA VAL A 21 -28.15 8.84 11.82
C VAL A 21 -27.33 8.39 13.03
N LEU A 22 -26.57 9.30 13.65
CA LEU A 22 -25.76 8.99 14.84
C LEU A 22 -26.63 8.63 16.05
N GLU A 23 -27.75 9.34 16.25
CA GLU A 23 -28.73 9.04 17.31
C GLU A 23 -29.40 7.68 17.11
N ARG A 24 -29.72 7.30 15.87
CA ARG A 24 -30.24 5.95 15.56
C ARG A 24 -29.21 4.87 15.88
N CYS A 25 -27.93 5.09 15.57
CA CYS A 25 -26.85 4.16 15.95
C CYS A 25 -26.75 3.94 17.47
N LEU A 26 -27.01 4.97 18.27
CA LEU A 26 -26.94 4.90 19.73
C LEU A 26 -28.14 4.17 20.37
N ASN A 27 -29.32 4.22 19.73
CA ASN A 27 -30.57 3.78 20.33
C ASN A 27 -31.11 2.45 19.75
N ASP A 28 -30.90 2.18 18.47
CA ASP A 28 -31.30 0.93 17.79
C ASP A 28 -30.44 0.72 16.52
N PRO A 29 -29.17 0.29 16.67
CA PRO A 29 -28.25 0.20 15.55
C PRO A 29 -28.70 -0.89 14.57
N ASN A 30 -29.06 -0.47 13.37
CA ASN A 30 -29.11 -1.38 12.23
C ASN A 30 -27.79 -1.30 11.44
N PRO A 31 -27.42 -2.35 10.69
CA PRO A 31 -26.15 -2.40 9.98
C PRO A 31 -25.94 -1.33 8.90
N GLN A 32 -26.99 -0.61 8.48
CA GLN A 32 -26.89 0.48 7.50
C GLN A 32 -26.58 1.81 8.18
N ASP A 33 -27.20 2.07 9.33
CA ASP A 33 -26.91 3.26 10.14
C ASP A 33 -25.46 3.22 10.66
N GLU A 34 -24.97 2.05 11.12
CA GLU A 34 -23.56 1.89 11.54
C GLU A 34 -22.57 2.22 10.41
N LYS A 35 -22.83 1.73 9.20
CA LYS A 35 -21.99 2.03 8.02
C LYS A 35 -22.01 3.51 7.66
N MET A 36 -23.19 4.15 7.78
CA MET A 36 -23.30 5.57 7.52
C MET A 36 -22.55 6.38 8.58
N ALA A 37 -22.62 5.98 9.85
CA ALA A 37 -21.83 6.60 10.92
C ALA A 37 -20.33 6.49 10.66
N GLU A 38 -19.82 5.32 10.24
CA GLU A 38 -18.41 5.15 9.84
C GLU A 38 -18.02 6.10 8.68
N ILE A 39 -18.87 6.23 7.66
CA ILE A 39 -18.65 7.16 6.56
C ILE A 39 -18.61 8.61 7.07
N LEU A 40 -19.52 8.99 7.95
CA LEU A 40 -19.58 10.34 8.51
C LEU A 40 -18.35 10.67 9.38
N GLU A 41 -17.88 9.70 10.18
CA GLU A 41 -16.63 9.84 10.93
C GLU A 41 -15.43 10.03 9.99
N LEU A 42 -15.32 9.21 8.94
CA LEU A 42 -14.24 9.32 7.95
C LEU A 42 -14.23 10.68 7.25
N VAL A 43 -15.40 11.15 6.80
CA VAL A 43 -15.58 12.46 6.15
C VAL A 43 -15.18 13.59 7.10
N ASN A 44 -15.54 13.48 8.38
CA ASN A 44 -15.22 14.49 9.39
C ASN A 44 -13.72 14.51 9.75
N ILE A 45 -13.10 13.33 9.91
CA ILE A 45 -11.65 13.20 10.18
C ILE A 45 -10.81 13.79 9.06
N GLN A 46 -11.25 13.62 7.81
CA GLN A 46 -10.53 14.11 6.63
C GLN A 46 -10.93 15.52 6.21
N GLU A 47 -11.91 16.14 6.88
CA GLU A 47 -12.44 17.47 6.54
C GLU A 47 -12.91 17.59 5.08
N ILE A 48 -13.41 16.49 4.50
CA ILE A 48 -13.92 16.44 3.12
C ILE A 48 -15.44 16.32 3.10
N SER A 49 -16.03 16.31 1.91
CA SER A 49 -17.43 15.94 1.69
C SER A 49 -17.57 14.46 1.35
N VAL A 50 -18.79 13.92 1.49
CA VAL A 50 -19.12 12.54 1.08
C VAL A 50 -18.83 12.33 -0.41
N ILE A 51 -19.09 13.35 -1.26
CA ILE A 51 -18.83 13.27 -2.70
C ILE A 51 -17.33 13.17 -2.97
N GLN A 52 -16.52 14.00 -2.30
CA GLN A 52 -15.05 13.91 -2.41
C GLN A 52 -14.53 12.56 -1.91
N LEU A 53 -15.09 12.02 -0.83
CA LEU A 53 -14.75 10.69 -0.34
C LEU A 53 -15.04 9.61 -1.40
N GLN A 54 -16.17 9.69 -2.10
CA GLN A 54 -16.50 8.76 -3.20
C GLN A 54 -15.50 8.86 -4.36
N GLU A 55 -15.11 10.07 -4.76
CA GLU A 55 -14.11 10.26 -5.82
C GLU A 55 -12.74 9.71 -5.43
N GLU A 56 -12.30 9.94 -4.19
CA GLU A 56 -11.05 9.39 -3.66
C GLU A 56 -11.07 7.86 -3.58
N LEU A 57 -12.20 7.27 -3.17
CA LEU A 57 -12.39 5.82 -3.20
C LEU A 57 -12.33 5.24 -4.61
N LEU A 58 -12.94 5.90 -5.60
CA LEU A 58 -12.88 5.47 -7.00
C LEU A 58 -11.44 5.49 -7.53
N LYS A 59 -10.68 6.57 -7.26
CA LYS A 59 -9.26 6.65 -7.63
C LYS A 59 -8.44 5.54 -6.96
N LEU A 60 -8.70 5.27 -5.69
CA LEU A 60 -8.02 4.21 -4.94
C LEU A 60 -8.33 2.82 -5.52
N ILE A 61 -9.60 2.54 -5.84
CA ILE A 61 -10.03 1.30 -6.51
C ILE A 61 -9.32 1.14 -7.85
N GLU A 62 -9.24 2.20 -8.66
CA GLU A 62 -8.53 2.15 -9.94
C GLU A 62 -7.05 1.78 -9.77
N LYS A 63 -6.38 2.35 -8.77
CA LYS A 63 -4.98 2.00 -8.46
C LYS A 63 -4.84 0.54 -8.04
N PHE A 64 -5.73 0.03 -7.18
CA PHE A 64 -5.74 -1.39 -6.79
C PHE A 64 -5.99 -2.32 -7.98
N ILE A 65 -6.88 -1.95 -8.91
CA ILE A 65 -7.12 -2.71 -10.14
C ILE A 65 -5.84 -2.78 -10.98
N ARG A 66 -5.09 -1.68 -11.11
CA ARG A 66 -3.81 -1.66 -11.83
C ARG A 66 -2.79 -2.58 -11.19
N VAL A 67 -2.64 -2.53 -9.87
CA VAL A 67 -1.76 -3.46 -9.13
C VAL A 67 -2.18 -4.90 -9.37
N ARG A 68 -3.46 -5.22 -9.20
CA ARG A 68 -3.99 -6.58 -9.40
C ARG A 68 -3.68 -7.12 -10.80
N LYS A 69 -3.84 -6.30 -11.84
CA LYS A 69 -3.51 -6.67 -13.22
C LYS A 69 -2.02 -7.02 -13.35
N ILE A 70 -1.13 -6.23 -12.74
CA ILE A 70 0.31 -6.53 -12.76
C ILE A 70 0.59 -7.84 -12.00
N SER A 71 -0.03 -8.06 -10.84
CA SER A 71 0.11 -9.32 -10.09
C SER A 71 -0.30 -10.53 -10.91
N GLN A 72 -1.42 -10.43 -11.64
CA GLN A 72 -1.90 -11.49 -12.54
C GLN A 72 -0.88 -11.77 -13.64
N VAL A 73 -0.37 -10.72 -14.30
CA VAL A 73 0.66 -10.86 -15.32
C VAL A 73 1.93 -11.52 -14.77
N ILE A 74 2.35 -11.16 -13.55
CA ILE A 74 3.51 -11.80 -12.89
C ILE A 74 3.25 -13.30 -12.69
N LEU A 75 2.08 -13.68 -12.17
CA LEU A 75 1.72 -15.08 -11.92
C LEU A 75 1.61 -15.92 -13.20
N GLU A 76 0.97 -15.38 -14.23
CA GLU A 76 0.84 -16.02 -15.55
C GLU A 76 2.22 -16.28 -16.17
N LYS A 77 3.09 -15.27 -16.14
CA LYS A 77 4.46 -15.37 -16.66
C LYS A 77 5.30 -16.37 -15.88
N SER A 78 5.15 -16.40 -14.55
CA SER A 78 5.83 -17.38 -13.70
C SER A 78 5.41 -18.82 -14.04
N SER A 79 4.11 -19.02 -14.27
CA SER A 79 3.52 -20.33 -14.58
C SER A 79 3.92 -20.83 -15.98
N ASN A 80 4.13 -19.91 -16.92
CA ASN A 80 4.54 -20.23 -18.29
C ASN A 80 6.06 -20.38 -18.47
N GLY A 81 6.84 -20.31 -17.38
CA GLY A 81 8.30 -20.39 -17.44
C GLY A 81 8.95 -19.20 -18.15
N GLU A 82 8.27 -18.06 -18.22
CA GLU A 82 8.83 -16.84 -18.81
C GLU A 82 10.01 -16.30 -17.98
N HIS A 83 10.84 -15.48 -18.64
CA HIS A 83 12.15 -15.07 -18.14
C HIS A 83 12.12 -14.33 -16.78
N PRO A 84 13.01 -14.71 -15.84
CA PRO A 84 13.04 -14.15 -14.48
C PRO A 84 13.33 -12.64 -14.45
N PHE A 85 13.98 -12.08 -15.47
CA PHE A 85 14.29 -10.64 -15.54
C PHE A 85 13.08 -9.77 -15.93
N ASN A 86 12.13 -10.30 -16.71
CA ASN A 86 10.86 -9.62 -16.94
C ASN A 86 10.01 -9.63 -15.66
N GLN A 87 10.08 -10.72 -14.90
CA GLN A 87 9.42 -10.86 -13.61
C GLN A 87 9.99 -9.86 -12.59
N LEU A 88 11.31 -9.73 -12.51
CA LEU A 88 12.02 -8.73 -11.70
C LEU A 88 11.47 -7.32 -11.91
N LEU A 89 11.46 -6.84 -13.17
CA LEU A 89 11.00 -5.49 -13.48
C LEU A 89 9.51 -5.29 -13.14
N LEU A 90 8.67 -6.29 -13.40
CA LEU A 90 7.24 -6.21 -13.08
C LEU A 90 6.99 -6.17 -11.58
N SER A 91 7.72 -6.97 -10.80
CA SER A 91 7.61 -6.99 -9.34
C SER A 91 8.06 -5.68 -8.70
N ILE A 92 9.15 -5.07 -9.19
CA ILE A 92 9.61 -3.76 -8.72
C ILE A 92 8.56 -2.69 -9.00
N LYS A 93 7.99 -2.69 -10.22
CA LYS A 93 6.88 -1.78 -10.56
C LYS A 93 5.67 -1.99 -9.66
N GLN A 94 5.34 -3.25 -9.35
CA GLN A 94 4.24 -3.58 -8.45
C GLN A 94 4.48 -3.00 -7.05
N TYR A 95 5.70 -3.10 -6.52
CA TYR A 95 6.04 -2.54 -5.20
C TYR A 95 5.93 -1.03 -5.16
N PHE A 96 6.40 -0.32 -6.19
CA PHE A 96 6.27 1.13 -6.22
C PHE A 96 4.82 1.60 -6.45
N MET A 97 4.02 0.87 -7.22
CA MET A 97 2.58 1.16 -7.30
C MET A 97 1.86 0.92 -5.97
N MET A 98 2.21 -0.14 -5.24
CA MET A 98 1.67 -0.39 -3.90
C MET A 98 2.08 0.69 -2.92
N LYS A 99 3.36 1.11 -2.95
CA LYS A 99 3.86 2.22 -2.15
C LYS A 99 3.10 3.51 -2.44
N GLU A 100 2.90 3.84 -3.71
CA GLU A 100 2.12 5.04 -4.11
C GLU A 100 0.67 4.99 -3.58
N ILE A 101 0.06 3.80 -3.54
CA ILE A 101 -1.24 3.60 -2.90
C ILE A 101 -1.14 3.88 -1.40
N ILE A 102 -0.19 3.25 -0.70
CA ILE A 102 -0.06 3.35 0.76
C ILE A 102 0.27 4.77 1.22
N ASP A 103 1.09 5.49 0.43
CA ASP A 103 1.48 6.87 0.71
C ASP A 103 0.34 7.87 0.44
N SER A 104 -0.74 7.47 -0.22
CA SER A 104 -1.89 8.34 -0.48
C SER A 104 -2.76 8.52 0.76
N ASP A 105 -3.27 9.73 1.00
CA ASP A 105 -4.12 10.00 2.17
C ASP A 105 -5.45 9.21 2.12
N SER A 106 -5.94 8.88 0.91
CA SER A 106 -7.13 8.03 0.74
C SER A 106 -6.91 6.58 1.19
N PHE A 107 -5.67 6.12 1.32
CA PHE A 107 -5.37 4.79 1.86
C PHE A 107 -5.74 4.65 3.33
N LEU A 108 -5.83 5.75 4.08
CA LEU A 108 -6.26 5.73 5.49
C LEU A 108 -7.71 5.26 5.67
N ILE A 109 -8.49 5.25 4.58
CA ILE A 109 -9.86 4.72 4.57
C ILE A 109 -9.87 3.19 4.68
N ILE A 110 -8.74 2.52 4.40
CA ILE A 110 -8.66 1.07 4.48
C ILE A 110 -8.68 0.62 5.93
N ASN A 111 -9.50 -0.40 6.21
CA ASN A 111 -9.58 -1.06 7.50
C ASN A 111 -8.18 -1.44 8.01
N GLY A 112 -7.89 -1.08 9.26
CA GLY A 112 -6.64 -1.40 9.94
C GLY A 112 -6.27 -2.89 9.91
N GLU A 113 -7.26 -3.80 9.92
CA GLU A 113 -7.01 -5.25 9.81
C GLU A 113 -6.44 -5.64 8.43
N SER A 114 -6.89 -4.99 7.36
CA SER A 114 -6.34 -5.22 6.01
C SER A 114 -4.91 -4.69 5.92
N LEU A 115 -4.64 -3.51 6.48
CA LEU A 115 -3.30 -2.95 6.58
C LEU A 115 -2.37 -3.84 7.41
N LYS A 116 -2.86 -4.38 8.52
CA LYS A 116 -2.13 -5.32 9.39
C LYS A 116 -1.71 -6.57 8.62
N LYS A 117 -2.66 -7.24 7.96
CA LYS A 117 -2.39 -8.44 7.16
C LYS A 117 -1.40 -8.17 6.02
N MET A 118 -1.58 -7.06 5.33
CA MET A 118 -0.67 -6.65 4.25
C MET A 118 0.76 -6.46 4.77
N THR A 119 0.90 -5.76 5.89
CA THR A 119 2.21 -5.48 6.51
C THR A 119 2.90 -6.76 6.96
N ILE A 120 2.19 -7.64 7.66
CA ILE A 120 2.73 -8.95 8.08
C ILE A 120 3.19 -9.75 6.87
N GLY A 121 2.38 -9.83 5.81
CA GLY A 121 2.75 -10.57 4.60
C GLY A 121 4.03 -10.03 3.93
N PHE A 122 4.20 -8.72 3.84
CA PHE A 122 5.43 -8.15 3.28
C PHE A 122 6.66 -8.29 4.20
N VAL A 123 6.46 -8.25 5.53
CA VAL A 123 7.50 -8.56 6.51
C VAL A 123 7.98 -10.01 6.37
N GLU A 124 7.06 -10.95 6.22
CA GLU A 124 7.38 -12.36 6.01
C GLU A 124 8.18 -12.56 4.73
N ILE A 125 7.74 -11.94 3.62
CA ILE A 125 8.47 -11.97 2.34
C ILE A 125 9.89 -11.43 2.51
N TYR A 126 10.05 -10.29 3.19
CA TYR A 126 11.36 -9.69 3.42
C TYR A 126 12.27 -10.59 4.27
N ASN A 127 11.75 -11.15 5.35
CA ASN A 127 12.50 -12.04 6.22
C ASN A 127 12.89 -13.35 5.52
N GLN A 128 12.04 -13.88 4.63
CA GLN A 128 12.39 -15.04 3.78
C GLN A 128 13.59 -14.73 2.89
N TYR A 129 13.60 -13.57 2.22
CA TYR A 129 14.74 -13.17 1.37
C TYR A 129 16.01 -12.86 2.17
N LYS A 130 15.87 -12.24 3.35
CA LYS A 130 16.97 -12.00 4.28
C LYS A 130 17.64 -13.31 4.69
N PHE A 131 16.85 -14.30 5.09
CA PHE A 131 17.36 -15.62 5.49
C PHE A 131 17.99 -16.38 4.31
N GLN A 132 17.36 -16.35 3.13
CA GLN A 132 17.90 -16.97 1.92
C GLN A 132 19.28 -16.41 1.56
N ARG A 133 19.50 -15.09 1.72
CA ARG A 133 20.81 -14.46 1.51
C ARG A 133 21.89 -14.99 2.47
N GLU A 134 21.51 -15.39 3.68
CA GLU A 134 22.43 -15.95 4.68
C GLU A 134 22.74 -17.43 4.45
N THR A 135 21.83 -18.19 3.80
CA THR A 135 21.93 -19.65 3.61
C THR A 135 22.30 -20.10 2.20
N LEU A 136 22.13 -19.26 1.17
CA LEU A 136 22.43 -19.63 -0.22
C LEU A 136 23.93 -19.91 -0.42
N ASP A 137 24.22 -20.87 -1.32
CA ASP A 137 25.58 -21.18 -1.74
C ASP A 137 26.24 -19.91 -2.33
N LYS A 138 27.47 -19.60 -1.90
CA LYS A 138 28.20 -18.39 -2.30
C LYS A 138 28.31 -18.25 -3.82
N VAL A 139 28.31 -19.36 -4.56
CA VAL A 139 28.37 -19.37 -6.03
C VAL A 139 27.04 -18.95 -6.67
N PHE A 140 25.90 -19.40 -6.14
CA PHE A 140 24.58 -19.03 -6.64
C PHE A 140 24.21 -17.60 -6.26
N LEU A 141 24.57 -17.19 -5.04
CA LEU A 141 24.49 -15.80 -4.59
C LEU A 141 25.22 -14.87 -5.56
N LYS A 142 26.44 -15.20 -5.97
CA LYS A 142 27.22 -14.36 -6.90
C LYS A 142 26.58 -14.22 -8.29
N LEU A 143 25.78 -15.19 -8.72
CA LEU A 143 25.10 -15.18 -10.02
C LEU A 143 23.80 -14.36 -10.03
N CYS A 144 23.14 -14.23 -8.87
CA CYS A 144 21.86 -13.52 -8.72
C CYS A 144 21.93 -12.35 -7.73
N GLU A 145 23.13 -11.96 -7.28
CA GLU A 145 23.35 -11.02 -6.18
C GLU A 145 22.70 -9.67 -6.49
N SER A 146 22.86 -9.20 -7.72
CA SER A 146 22.31 -7.95 -8.19
C SER A 146 20.78 -7.95 -8.28
N GLU A 147 20.18 -9.06 -8.70
CA GLU A 147 18.74 -9.20 -8.84
C GLU A 147 18.07 -9.25 -7.47
N ILE A 148 18.62 -10.05 -6.56
CA ILE A 148 18.19 -10.14 -5.16
C ILE A 148 18.37 -8.79 -4.47
N TYR A 149 19.48 -8.09 -4.72
CA TYR A 149 19.72 -6.74 -4.20
C TYR A 149 18.63 -5.76 -4.67
N ILE A 150 18.36 -5.69 -5.98
CA ILE A 150 17.34 -4.78 -6.53
C ILE A 150 15.95 -5.11 -5.93
N TRP A 151 15.61 -6.39 -5.77
CA TRP A 151 14.36 -6.81 -5.11
C TRP A 151 14.28 -6.33 -3.67
N ILE A 152 15.30 -6.60 -2.87
CA ILE A 152 15.33 -6.26 -1.44
C ILE A 152 15.25 -4.75 -1.26
N GLU A 153 16.04 -3.98 -2.02
CA GLU A 153 16.02 -2.51 -1.95
C GLU A 153 14.65 -1.95 -2.36
N SER A 154 13.99 -2.53 -3.37
CA SER A 154 12.63 -2.13 -3.75
C SER A 154 11.60 -2.48 -2.67
N LEU A 155 11.75 -3.63 -2.00
CA LEU A 155 10.87 -4.06 -0.92
C LEU A 155 11.03 -3.19 0.34
N LYS A 156 12.23 -2.71 0.63
CA LYS A 156 12.48 -1.76 1.73
C LYS A 156 11.66 -0.48 1.60
N HIS A 157 11.58 0.10 0.40
CA HIS A 157 10.73 1.28 0.13
C HIS A 157 9.26 1.02 0.49
N LEU A 158 8.72 -0.13 0.07
CA LEU A 158 7.35 -0.52 0.37
C LEU A 158 7.14 -0.74 1.87
N LEU A 159 8.06 -1.44 2.54
CA LEU A 159 7.99 -1.71 3.98
C LEU A 159 8.02 -0.42 4.81
N GLN A 160 8.87 0.54 4.47
CA GLN A 160 8.90 1.82 5.16
C GLN A 160 7.54 2.54 5.08
N SER A 161 6.90 2.48 3.91
CA SER A 161 5.59 3.11 3.67
C SER A 161 4.50 2.40 4.48
N LEU A 162 4.50 1.07 4.50
CA LEU A 162 3.59 0.26 5.32
C LEU A 162 3.75 0.54 6.82
N ILE A 163 4.99 0.53 7.33
CA ILE A 163 5.28 0.79 8.74
C ILE A 163 4.81 2.19 9.12
N LYS A 164 5.10 3.20 8.29
CA LYS A 164 4.64 4.57 8.51
C LYS A 164 3.12 4.65 8.55
N ALA A 165 2.43 3.98 7.62
CA ALA A 165 0.97 3.92 7.61
C ALA A 165 0.40 3.22 8.86
N CYS A 166 0.98 2.10 9.29
CA CYS A 166 0.58 1.38 10.48
C CYS A 166 0.73 2.20 11.76
N LEU A 167 1.84 2.93 11.90
CA LEU A 167 2.08 3.80 13.05
C LEU A 167 1.11 4.99 13.04
N ARG A 168 0.87 5.61 11.88
CA ARG A 168 -0.09 6.72 11.72
C ARG A 168 -1.53 6.31 12.08
N THR A 169 -1.90 5.06 11.80
CA THR A 169 -3.24 4.51 12.04
C THR A 169 -3.36 3.72 13.35
N ASN A 170 -2.29 3.70 14.18
CA ASN A 170 -2.22 2.93 15.42
C ASN A 170 -2.53 1.42 15.27
N VAL A 171 -2.32 0.85 14.08
CA VAL A 171 -2.47 -0.58 13.82
C VAL A 171 -1.37 -1.39 14.50
N PHE A 172 -0.17 -0.81 14.58
CA PHE A 172 0.95 -1.33 15.33
C PHE A 172 1.55 -0.24 16.22
N THR A 173 2.10 -0.67 17.34
CA THR A 173 3.01 0.13 18.17
C THR A 173 4.44 0.02 17.66
N GLU A 174 5.31 0.98 17.99
CA GLU A 174 6.74 0.90 17.68
C GLU A 174 7.39 -0.38 18.24
N LYS A 175 6.94 -0.86 19.41
CA LYS A 175 7.42 -2.11 20.00
C LYS A 175 7.09 -3.33 19.13
N GLU A 176 5.88 -3.39 18.59
CA GLU A 176 5.46 -4.47 17.68
C GLU A 176 6.22 -4.41 16.36
N ILE A 177 6.43 -3.22 15.80
CA ILE A 177 7.26 -3.04 14.60
C ILE A 177 8.70 -3.51 14.86
N ASN A 178 9.28 -3.13 16.01
CA ASN A 178 10.64 -3.54 16.37
C ASN A 178 10.76 -5.07 16.57
N ALA A 179 9.69 -5.73 17.04
CA ALA A 179 9.65 -7.19 17.19
C ALA A 179 9.74 -7.95 15.86
N PHE A 180 9.48 -7.30 14.71
CA PHE A 180 9.67 -7.91 13.40
C PHE A 180 11.15 -8.14 13.03
N ASN A 181 12.11 -7.57 13.79
CA ASN A 181 13.56 -7.79 13.62
C ASN A 181 14.07 -7.53 12.18
N LEU A 182 13.52 -6.48 11.55
CA LEU A 182 13.82 -6.16 10.14
C LEU A 182 15.27 -5.72 9.92
N GLY A 183 15.95 -5.23 10.95
CA GLY A 183 17.28 -4.61 10.83
C GLY A 183 17.19 -3.26 10.13
N ASP A 184 18.23 -2.88 9.38
CA ASP A 184 18.20 -1.64 8.60
C ASP A 184 17.38 -1.82 7.31
N ILE A 185 16.20 -1.20 7.31
CA ILE A 185 15.31 -1.14 6.14
C ILE A 185 15.42 0.19 5.40
N THR A 186 16.44 1.01 5.66
CA THR A 186 16.69 2.22 4.89
C THR A 186 17.13 1.85 3.48
N PRO A 187 16.36 2.22 2.44
CA PRO A 187 16.78 1.99 1.07
C PRO A 187 18.04 2.80 0.75
N GLN A 188 19.00 2.15 0.12
CA GLN A 188 20.25 2.76 -0.34
C GLN A 188 20.11 3.32 -1.76
N GLU A 189 19.14 2.81 -2.52
CA GLU A 189 18.88 3.22 -3.90
C GLU A 189 17.56 3.97 -4.02
N SER A 190 17.50 4.92 -4.95
CA SER A 190 16.23 5.57 -5.30
C SER A 190 15.32 4.66 -6.13
N GLU A 191 14.01 4.91 -6.10
CA GLU A 191 13.04 4.16 -6.91
C GLU A 191 13.40 4.20 -8.41
N ALA A 192 13.79 5.38 -8.91
CA ALA A 192 14.21 5.55 -10.31
C ALA A 192 15.45 4.72 -10.66
N MET A 193 16.42 4.66 -9.74
CA MET A 193 17.63 3.85 -9.92
C MET A 193 17.29 2.36 -9.96
N LEU A 194 16.42 1.89 -9.07
CA LEU A 194 15.99 0.48 -9.02
C LEU A 194 15.21 0.07 -10.27
N ILE A 195 14.32 0.92 -10.79
CA ILE A 195 13.64 0.71 -12.07
C ILE A 195 14.66 0.65 -13.22
N SER A 196 15.64 1.55 -13.22
CA SER A 196 16.68 1.60 -14.25
C SER A 196 17.52 0.33 -14.25
N LEU A 197 18.04 -0.09 -13.08
CA LEU A 197 18.81 -1.32 -12.92
C LEU A 197 18.04 -2.56 -13.39
N ALA A 198 16.77 -2.69 -12.99
CA ALA A 198 15.92 -3.79 -13.42
C ALA A 198 15.67 -3.79 -14.94
N SER A 199 15.53 -2.61 -15.53
CA SER A 199 15.38 -2.46 -16.98
C SER A 199 16.66 -2.85 -17.71
N THR A 200 17.82 -2.45 -17.21
CA THR A 200 19.13 -2.85 -17.75
C THR A 200 19.28 -4.37 -17.70
N LYS A 201 18.95 -5.01 -16.58
CA LYS A 201 18.99 -6.48 -16.45
C LYS A 201 18.13 -7.21 -17.47
N LYS A 202 16.93 -6.70 -17.73
CA LYS A 202 16.06 -7.21 -18.78
C LYS A 202 16.75 -7.13 -20.15
N TRP A 203 17.33 -5.98 -20.50
CA TRP A 203 17.93 -5.76 -21.81
C TRP A 203 19.26 -6.53 -21.99
N ASP A 204 20.10 -6.59 -20.97
CA ASP A 204 21.33 -7.39 -20.97
C ASP A 204 21.05 -8.85 -21.33
N TYR A 205 19.98 -9.40 -20.77
CA TYR A 205 19.54 -10.76 -21.09
C TYR A 205 19.10 -10.89 -22.55
N VAL A 206 18.30 -9.93 -23.06
CA VAL A 206 17.84 -9.92 -24.46
C VAL A 206 19.04 -9.87 -25.40
N TYR A 207 20.00 -8.97 -25.18
CA TYR A 207 21.17 -8.83 -26.03
C TYR A 207 22.05 -10.08 -26.03
N ARG A 208 22.27 -10.74 -24.88
CA ARG A 208 23.01 -12.02 -24.79
C ARG A 208 22.35 -13.17 -25.55
N LYS A 209 21.05 -13.11 -25.82
CA LYS A 209 20.33 -14.13 -26.59
C LYS A 209 20.30 -13.84 -28.09
N LEU A 210 20.53 -12.59 -28.48
CA LEU A 210 20.59 -12.16 -29.87
C LEU A 210 22.00 -12.27 -30.47
N ALA A 211 23.04 -12.22 -29.63
CA ALA A 211 24.43 -12.50 -30.00
C ALA A 211 24.72 -14.01 -30.03
#